data_AF-A0A4S8EW12-F1
#
_entry.id   AF-A0A4S8EW12-F1
#
_cell.length_a   1.000
_cell.length_b   1.000
_cell.length_c   1.000
_cell.angle_alpha   90.00
_cell.angle_beta   90.00
_cell.angle_gamma   90.00
#
_symmetry.space_group_name_H-M   'P 1'
#
loop_
_entity.id
_entity.type
_entity.pdbx_description
1 polymer ?
#
loop_
_entity_poly.entity_id
_entity_poly.type
_entity_poly.pdbx_seq_one_letter_code
_entity_poly.pdbx_strand_id
1 'polypeptide(L)' 'MSIDQQVIQIAAEVMGVGPQELELDAPLRDWGHKTTINDETCLALNINISTQSASQCRSIAEYLDLVKTTC' A
#
# COMPACT_ATOMS: atom_id res chain seq x y z
N MET A 1 -11.66 -10.35 -5.88
CA MET A 1 -10.72 -9.75 -4.92
C MET A 1 -11.05 -8.28 -4.83
N SER A 2 -11.22 -7.72 -3.62
CA SER A 2 -11.43 -6.27 -3.46
C SER A 2 -10.11 -5.50 -3.57
N ILE A 3 -10.17 -4.19 -3.85
CA ILE A 3 -9.01 -3.29 -3.83
C ILE A 3 -8.27 -3.41 -2.49
N ASP A 4 -9.00 -3.36 -1.38
CA ASP A 4 -8.45 -3.48 -0.03
C ASP A 4 -7.68 -4.78 0.15
N GLN A 5 -8.28 -5.91 -0.23
CA GLN A 5 -7.63 -7.22 -0.14
C GLN A 5 -6.35 -7.28 -0.98
N GLN A 6 -6.36 -6.71 -2.19
CA GLN A 6 -5.19 -6.70 -3.07
C GLN A 6 -4.04 -5.87 -2.46
N VAL A 7 -4.34 -4.66 -1.98
CA VAL A 7 -3.34 -3.75 -1.39
C VAL A 7 -2.80 -4.34 -0.08
N ILE A 8 -3.66 -4.91 0.77
CA ILE A 8 -3.24 -5.58 2.01
C ILE A 8 -2.31 -6.76 1.70
N GLN A 9 -2.63 -7.57 0.67
CA GLN A 9 -1.79 -8.69 0.26
C GLN A 9 -0.41 -8.21 -0.18
N ILE A 10 -0.34 -7.20 -1.05
CA ILE A 10 0.93 -6.62 -1.53
C ILE A 10 1.74 -6.05 -0.36
N ALA A 11 1.11 -5.28 0.53
CA ALA A 11 1.78 -4.69 1.68
C ALA A 11 2.36 -5.76 2.62
N ALA A 12 1.59 -6.82 2.88
CA ALA A 12 2.04 -7.93 3.71
C ALA A 12 3.22 -8.68 3.09
N GLU A 13 3.17 -8.95 1.78
CA GLU A 13 4.27 -9.58 1.03
C GLU A 13 5.55 -8.75 1.07
N VAL A 14 5.46 -7.44 0.82
CA VAL A 14 6.61 -6.52 0.88
C VAL A 14 7.21 -6.45 2.28
N MET A 15 6.36 -6.46 3.32
CA MET A 15 6.80 -6.38 4.72
C MET A 15 7.21 -7.74 5.31
N GLY A 16 7.06 -8.84 4.55
CA GLY A 16 7.43 -10.18 5.00
C GLY A 16 6.56 -10.72 6.15
N VAL A 17 5.31 -10.28 6.24
CA VAL A 17 4.35 -10.68 7.30
C VAL A 17 3.10 -11.31 6.69
N GLY A 18 2.30 -12.02 7.49
CA GLY A 18 0.99 -12.48 7.06
C GLY A 18 0.00 -11.30 6.87
N PRO A 19 -0.94 -11.37 5.92
CA PRO A 19 -1.98 -10.34 5.75
C PRO A 19 -2.83 -10.07 7.02
N GLN A 20 -2.97 -11.08 7.88
CA GLN A 20 -3.70 -10.99 9.15
C GLN A 20 -2.87 -10.33 10.27
N GLU A 21 -1.55 -10.28 10.11
CA GLU A 21 -0.59 -9.70 11.06
C GLU A 21 -0.26 -8.24 10.70
N LEU A 22 -0.72 -7.78 9.53
CA LEU A 22 -0.48 -6.43 9.05
C LEU A 22 -1.34 -5.43 9.85
N GLU A 23 -0.69 -4.65 10.70
CA GLU A 23 -1.33 -3.53 11.41
C GLU A 23 -1.50 -2.33 10.46
N LEU A 24 -2.72 -2.10 9.97
CA LEU A 24 -3.00 -1.09 8.93
C LEU A 24 -2.68 0.34 9.36
N ASP A 25 -2.89 0.67 10.64
CA ASP A 25 -2.65 1.98 11.22
C ASP A 25 -1.22 2.16 11.76
N ALA A 26 -0.42 1.10 11.77
CA ALA A 26 0.95 1.18 12.26
C ALA A 26 1.79 2.11 11.36
N PRO A 27 2.73 2.88 11.95
CA PRO A 27 3.60 3.73 11.17
C PRO A 27 4.46 2.93 10.17
N LEU A 28 4.26 3.18 8.88
CA LEU A 28 5.11 2.66 7.82
C LEU A 28 6.38 3.54 7.73
N ARG A 29 7.44 3.10 8.39
CA ARG A 29 8.69 3.88 8.55
C ARG A 29 9.72 3.63 7.44
N ASP A 30 9.67 2.47 6.82
CA ASP A 30 10.63 2.09 5.79
C ASP A 30 10.24 2.68 4.44
N TRP A 31 11.13 3.51 3.88
CA TRP A 31 10.94 4.14 2.59
C TRP A 31 10.98 3.15 1.41
N GLY A 32 11.79 2.10 1.52
CA GLY A 32 11.86 1.02 0.54
C GLY A 32 10.51 0.31 0.45
N HIS A 33 9.93 -0.04 1.59
CA HIS A 33 8.59 -0.66 1.62
C HIS A 33 7.53 0.24 1.00
N LYS A 34 7.50 1.55 1.30
CA LYS A 34 6.55 2.49 0.68
C LYS A 34 6.61 2.50 -0.83
N THR A 35 7.82 2.54 -1.37
CA THR A 35 8.06 2.61 -2.82
C THR A 35 7.60 1.31 -3.48
N THR A 36 8.05 0.16 -2.97
CA THR A 36 7.69 -1.15 -3.53
C THR A 36 6.19 -1.42 -3.44
N ILE A 37 5.54 -1.12 -2.30
CA ILE A 37 4.09 -1.26 -2.16
C ILE A 37 3.36 -0.43 -3.22
N ASN A 38 3.82 0.81 -3.46
CA ASN A 38 3.20 1.68 -4.44
C ASN A 38 3.35 1.15 -5.87
N ASP A 39 4.54 0.73 -6.25
CA ASP A 39 4.83 0.24 -7.59
C ASP A 39 4.03 -1.03 -7.90
N GLU A 40 4.05 -2.00 -6.98
CA GLU A 40 3.30 -3.26 -7.11
C GLU A 40 1.78 -3.02 -7.13
N THR A 41 1.28 -2.08 -6.30
CA THR A 41 -0.14 -1.71 -6.31
C THR A 41 -0.55 -1.06 -7.62
N CYS A 42 0.26 -0.12 -8.15
CA CYS A 42 -0.01 0.54 -9.42
C CYS A 42 -0.04 -0.47 -10.58
N LEU A 43 0.89 -1.42 -10.60
CA LEU A 43 0.92 -2.51 -11.59
C LEU A 43 -0.31 -3.42 -11.47
N ALA A 44 -0.63 -3.87 -10.25
CA ALA A 44 -1.73 -4.81 -10.02
C ALA A 44 -3.11 -4.22 -10.33
N LEU A 45 -3.31 -2.94 -10.05
CA LEU A 45 -4.60 -2.25 -10.24
C LEU A 45 -4.68 -1.46 -11.55
N ASN A 46 -3.59 -1.41 -12.33
CA ASN A 46 -3.47 -0.61 -13.55
C ASN A 46 -3.84 0.88 -13.31
N ILE A 47 -3.30 1.44 -12.23
CA ILE A 47 -3.45 2.85 -11.82
C ILE A 47 -2.10 3.55 -11.80
N ASN A 48 -2.10 4.87 -11.62
CA ASN A 48 -0.89 5.66 -11.49
C ASN A 48 -0.99 6.60 -10.30
N ILE A 49 -0.32 6.21 -9.20
CA ILE A 49 -0.16 7.04 -8.01
C ILE A 49 1.27 7.57 -8.01
N SER A 50 1.41 8.90 -7.97
CA SER A 50 2.73 9.51 -7.91
C SER A 50 3.48 9.11 -6.64
N THR A 51 4.79 8.90 -6.74
CA THR A 51 5.66 8.65 -5.57
C THR A 51 5.50 9.75 -4.51
N GLN A 52 5.28 11.00 -4.94
CA GLN A 52 5.02 12.11 -4.02
C GLN A 52 3.73 11.89 -3.21
N SER A 53 2.62 11.51 -3.85
CA SER A 53 1.36 11.23 -3.15
C SER A 53 1.52 10.04 -2.20
N ALA A 54 2.09 8.93 -2.66
CA ALA A 54 2.32 7.74 -1.85
C ALA A 54 3.24 8.00 -0.65
N SER A 55 4.24 8.87 -0.81
CA SER A 55 5.18 9.23 0.27
C SER A 55 4.54 9.91 1.48
N GLN A 56 3.42 10.60 1.26
CA GLN A 56 2.70 11.30 2.32
C GLN A 56 1.92 10.34 3.20
N CYS A 57 1.60 9.14 2.71
CA CYS A 57 0.94 8.11 3.50
C CYS A 57 1.91 7.61 4.60
N ARG A 58 1.43 7.66 5.84
CA ARG A 58 2.16 7.27 7.04
C ARG A 58 1.83 5.86 7.49
N SER A 59 0.76 5.28 6.97
CA SER A 59 0.27 3.94 7.27
C SER A 59 -0.34 3.29 6.02
N ILE A 60 -0.62 1.99 6.07
CA ILE A 60 -1.30 1.28 4.99
C ILE A 60 -2.77 1.73 4.89
N ALA A 61 -3.40 2.08 6.01
CA ALA A 61 -4.75 2.66 6.01
C ALA A 61 -4.83 3.97 5.20
N GLU A 62 -3.90 4.91 5.43
CA GLU A 62 -3.83 6.15 4.64
C GLU A 62 -3.55 5.88 3.16
N TYR A 63 -2.75 4.85 2.85
CA TYR A 63 -2.46 4.45 1.48
C TYR A 63 -3.67 3.81 0.77
N LEU A 64 -4.43 2.98 1.48
CA LEU A 64 -5.68 2.39 0.99
C LEU A 64 -6.69 3.47 0.59
N ASP A 65 -6.84 4.51 1.42
CA ASP A 65 -7.71 5.64 1.11
C ASP A 65 -7.24 6.37 -0.15
N LEU A 66 -5.94 6.60 -0.29
CA LEU A 66 -5.36 7.20 -1.51
C LEU A 66 -5.66 6.36 -2.76
N VAL A 67 -5.45 5.05 -2.69
CA VAL A 67 -5.75 4.13 -3.81
C VAL A 67 -7.22 4.20 -4.21
N LYS A 68 -8.13 4.16 -3.23
CA LYS A 68 -9.58 4.25 -3.49
C LYS A 68 -10.01 5.55 -4.15
N THR A 69 -9.33 6.66 -3.88
CA THR A 69 -9.63 7.96 -4.54
C THR A 69 -9.12 8.04 -5.97
N THR A 70 -8.27 7.09 -6.38
CA THR A 70 -7.64 7.03 -7.70
C THR A 70 -8.31 6.00 -8.64
N CYS A 71 -9.11 5.08 -8.08
CA CYS A 71 -9.86 4.05 -8.80
C CYS A 71 -11.29 4.48 -9.15
#